data_AF-A0A0K2RMF8-F1
#
_entry.id   AF-A0A0K2RMF8-F1
#
_cell.length_a   1.000
_cell.length_b   1.000
_cell.length_c   1.000
_cell.angle_alpha   90.00
_cell.angle_beta   90.00
_cell.angle_gamma   90.00
#
_symmetry.space_group_name_H-M   'P 1'
#
loop_
_entity.id
_entity.type
_entity.pdbx_description
1 polymer ?
#
loop_
_entity_poly.entity_id
_entity_poly.type
_entity_poly.pdbx_seq_one_letter_code
_entity_poly.pdbx_strand_id
1 'polypeptide(L)'
;MKLATLRTAGGGTTAALATGANSYLALPVTDVGALLAQPQWRTIVEKAVAAGGNAIADPDFAPLLPRAGKVICCGLNYGDHIQEMGRDLPEYPTLFAKYADTLTGPADTIHIHGSSRVDWEAELAVVVGSELFGADEDEARKAIAGYTIANDVSMRDWQNRTLQWFQGKAFDRTTPVGQSC
;
A
#
# COMPACT_ATOMS: atom_id res chain seq x y z
N MET A 1 -6.24 12.99 8.69
CA MET A 1 -4.76 12.96 8.72
C MET A 1 -4.27 12.19 7.51
N LYS A 2 -3.20 12.63 6.83
CA LYS A 2 -2.58 11.88 5.73
C LYS A 2 -1.12 11.59 6.09
N LEU A 3 -0.73 10.32 6.02
CA LEU A 3 0.63 9.87 6.33
C LEU A 3 1.31 9.40 5.05
N ALA A 4 2.63 9.57 4.98
CA ALA A 4 3.47 9.08 3.90
C ALA A 4 4.75 8.46 4.47
N THR A 5 5.40 7.59 3.69
CA THR A 5 6.79 7.24 3.91
C THR A 5 7.61 7.93 2.82
N LEU A 6 8.58 8.74 3.23
CA LEU A 6 9.39 9.55 2.33
C LEU A 6 10.83 9.05 2.36
N ARG A 7 11.51 9.04 1.21
CA ARG A 7 12.95 8.85 1.12
C ARG A 7 13.66 10.08 1.68
N THR A 8 14.79 9.85 2.34
CA THR A 8 15.63 10.92 2.87
C THR A 8 16.91 11.04 2.06
N ALA A 9 17.53 12.24 2.03
CA ALA A 9 18.79 12.46 1.34
C ALA A 9 19.95 11.55 1.83
N GLY A 10 19.84 11.01 3.05
CA GLY A 10 20.79 10.06 3.62
C GLY A 10 20.61 8.61 3.15
N GLY A 11 19.72 8.34 2.18
CA GLY A 11 19.44 6.99 1.67
C GLY A 11 18.50 6.16 2.56
N GLY A 12 17.89 6.77 3.57
CA GLY A 12 16.91 6.14 4.45
C GLY A 12 15.48 6.51 4.10
N THR A 13 14.56 6.22 5.02
CA THR A 13 13.17 6.66 4.97
C THR A 13 12.76 7.33 6.28
N THR A 14 11.72 8.16 6.21
CA THR A 14 11.01 8.70 7.38
C THR A 14 9.50 8.60 7.16
N ALA A 15 8.74 8.30 8.20
CA ALA A 15 7.31 8.58 8.16
C ALA A 15 7.09 10.10 8.17
N ALA A 16 6.05 10.57 7.50
CA ALA A 16 5.77 11.99 7.41
C ALA A 16 4.26 12.25 7.45
N LEU A 17 3.89 13.38 8.05
CA LEU A 17 2.53 13.90 8.09
C LEU A 17 2.37 14.94 6.98
N ALA A 18 1.35 14.83 6.13
CA ALA A 18 1.04 15.90 5.17
C ALA A 18 0.55 17.16 5.91
N THR A 19 1.17 18.30 5.63
CA THR A 19 0.80 19.63 6.15
C THR A 19 0.23 20.56 5.06
N GLY A 20 0.34 20.17 3.80
CA GLY A 20 -0.24 20.85 2.64
C GLY A 20 -0.29 19.92 1.43
N ALA A 21 -0.48 20.47 0.22
CA ALA A 21 -0.52 19.67 -1.01
C ALA A 21 0.83 19.01 -1.33
N ASN A 22 1.94 19.74 -1.17
CA ASN A 22 3.30 19.26 -1.45
C ASN A 22 4.26 19.53 -0.27
N SER A 23 3.71 19.60 0.95
CA SER A 23 4.48 19.86 2.17
C SER A 23 4.16 18.82 3.21
N TYR A 24 5.22 18.32 3.85
CA TYR A 24 5.18 17.25 4.82
C TYR A 24 6.01 17.61 6.05
N LEU A 25 5.64 17.07 7.20
CA LEU A 25 6.39 17.14 8.44
C LEU A 25 7.03 15.78 8.70
N ALA A 26 8.35 15.73 8.78
CA ALA A 26 9.07 14.50 9.13
C ALA A 26 8.71 14.05 10.56
N LEU A 27 8.47 12.76 10.74
CA LEU A 27 8.19 12.15 12.04
C LEU A 27 9.43 11.39 12.53
N PRO A 28 9.62 11.23 13.85
CA PRO A 28 10.82 10.61 14.42
C PRO A 28 10.81 9.06 14.32
N VAL A 29 10.33 8.53 13.20
CA VAL A 29 10.24 7.09 12.90
C VAL A 29 10.52 6.85 11.41
N THR A 30 10.98 5.66 11.08
CA THR A 30 11.52 5.33 9.75
C THR A 30 10.47 5.26 8.65
N ASP A 31 9.26 4.77 8.93
CA ASP A 31 8.19 4.64 7.95
C ASP A 31 6.84 4.50 8.63
N VAL A 32 5.75 4.57 7.86
CA VAL A 32 4.38 4.47 8.39
C VAL A 32 4.13 3.12 9.05
N GLY A 33 4.75 2.03 8.58
CA GLY A 33 4.64 0.73 9.25
C GLY A 33 5.24 0.76 10.66
N ALA A 34 6.45 1.32 10.80
CA ALA A 34 7.10 1.51 12.10
C ALA A 34 6.34 2.48 13.02
N LEU A 35 5.66 3.48 12.44
CA LEU A 35 4.77 4.36 13.17
C LEU A 35 3.57 3.58 13.74
N LEU A 36 2.83 2.87 12.89
CA LEU A 36 1.61 2.14 13.25
C LEU A 36 1.86 1.00 14.25
N ALA A 37 3.07 0.43 14.27
CA ALA A 37 3.47 -0.56 15.26
C ALA A 37 3.52 -0.02 16.70
N GLN A 38 3.45 1.31 16.90
CA GLN A 38 3.46 1.92 18.23
C GLN A 38 2.02 2.11 18.75
N PRO A 39 1.70 1.64 19.97
CA PRO A 39 0.35 1.77 20.54
C PRO A 39 -0.19 3.21 20.61
N GLN A 40 0.70 4.20 20.74
CA GLN A 40 0.37 5.62 20.85
C GLN A 40 0.83 6.43 19.64
N TRP A 41 0.84 5.83 18.45
CA TRP A 41 1.35 6.48 17.24
C TRP A 41 0.71 7.84 16.94
N ARG A 42 -0.57 8.04 17.29
CA ARG A 42 -1.25 9.34 17.14
C ARG A 42 -0.61 10.43 18.02
N THR A 43 -0.28 10.10 19.25
CA THR A 43 0.41 11.02 20.17
C THR A 43 1.81 11.37 19.68
N ILE A 44 2.50 10.45 18.99
CA ILE A 44 3.79 10.74 18.36
C ILE A 44 3.63 11.82 17.29
N VAL A 45 2.59 11.70 16.45
CA VAL A 45 2.28 12.70 15.42
C VAL A 45 1.93 14.05 16.05
N GLU A 46 1.08 14.07 17.07
CA GLU A 46 0.70 15.31 17.78
C GLU A 46 1.90 16.02 18.39
N LYS A 47 2.81 15.28 19.03
CA LYS A 47 4.05 15.84 19.59
C LYS A 47 4.97 16.39 18.52
N ALA A 48 5.11 15.71 17.38
CA ALA A 48 5.91 16.18 16.26
C ALA A 48 5.37 17.50 15.69
N VAL A 49 4.04 17.61 15.57
CA VAL A 49 3.36 18.85 15.15
C VAL A 49 3.61 19.98 16.15
N ALA A 50 3.42 19.72 17.46
CA ALA A 50 3.62 20.71 18.50
C ALA A 50 5.08 21.20 18.61
N ALA A 51 6.05 20.33 18.28
CA ALA A 51 7.46 20.67 18.27
C ALA A 51 7.89 21.52 17.05
N GLY A 52 7.03 21.69 16.04
CA GLY A 52 7.37 22.43 14.82
C GLY A 52 8.52 21.79 14.04
N GLY A 53 8.51 20.45 13.91
CA GLY A 53 9.60 19.67 13.32
C GLY A 53 9.93 20.01 11.86
N ASN A 54 10.86 19.24 11.29
CA ASN A 54 11.43 19.53 9.98
C ASN A 54 10.39 19.41 8.85
N ALA A 55 10.12 20.52 8.18
CA ALA A 55 9.28 20.55 6.99
C ALA A 55 10.05 20.03 5.77
N ILE A 56 9.41 19.16 5.01
CA ILE A 56 9.88 18.62 3.73
C ILE A 56 9.02 19.24 2.64
N ALA A 57 9.66 19.98 1.74
CA ALA A 57 9.09 20.39 0.46
C ALA A 57 9.50 19.39 -0.61
N ASP A 58 8.66 19.23 -1.65
CA ASP A 58 8.91 18.36 -2.80
C ASP A 58 9.27 16.91 -2.40
N PRO A 59 8.33 16.20 -1.74
CA PRO A 59 8.57 14.89 -1.15
C PRO A 59 8.95 13.84 -2.21
N ASP A 60 10.00 13.07 -1.92
CA ASP A 60 10.32 11.83 -2.64
C ASP A 60 9.65 10.65 -1.91
N PHE A 61 8.62 10.07 -2.50
CA PHE A 61 7.83 9.02 -1.86
C PHE A 61 8.48 7.65 -2.00
N ALA A 62 8.62 6.97 -0.86
CA ALA A 62 8.89 5.54 -0.79
C ALA A 62 7.57 4.75 -0.80
N PRO A 63 7.60 3.40 -0.92
CA PRO A 63 6.41 2.60 -0.65
C PRO A 63 5.84 2.95 0.73
N LEU A 64 4.50 3.07 0.83
CA LEU A 64 3.86 3.46 2.09
C LEU A 64 4.28 2.56 3.27
N LEU A 65 4.30 1.24 3.05
CA LEU A 65 4.77 0.25 4.02
C LEU A 65 5.89 -0.60 3.38
N PRO A 66 7.16 -0.14 3.39
CA PRO A 66 8.24 -0.80 2.66
C PRO A 66 8.61 -2.18 3.24
N ARG A 67 8.14 -2.50 4.46
CA ARG A 67 8.35 -3.77 5.15
C ARG A 67 7.02 -4.40 5.56
N ALA A 68 5.98 -4.28 4.73
CA ALA A 68 4.68 -4.89 4.99
C ALA A 68 4.82 -6.40 5.20
N GLY A 69 4.39 -6.91 6.36
CA GLY A 69 4.51 -8.34 6.68
C GLY A 69 3.58 -9.22 5.85
N LYS A 70 2.46 -8.68 5.36
CA LYS A 70 1.49 -9.34 4.47
C LYS A 70 0.94 -8.32 3.49
N VAL A 71 0.85 -8.68 2.22
CA VAL A 71 0.09 -7.94 1.19
C VAL A 71 -0.90 -8.93 0.59
N ILE A 72 -2.17 -8.81 0.98
CA ILE A 72 -3.24 -9.71 0.56
C ILE A 72 -4.13 -8.97 -0.43
N CYS A 73 -4.28 -9.55 -1.62
CA CYS A 73 -5.06 -9.01 -2.71
C CYS A 73 -6.37 -9.79 -2.86
N CYS A 74 -7.42 -9.12 -3.33
CA CYS A 74 -8.73 -9.72 -3.56
C CYS A 74 -9.09 -9.58 -5.04
N GLY A 75 -9.25 -10.70 -5.74
CA GLY A 75 -9.73 -10.70 -7.13
C GLY A 75 -11.25 -10.75 -7.19
N LEU A 76 -11.82 -10.24 -8.29
CA LEU A 76 -13.26 -10.31 -8.58
C LEU A 76 -14.12 -9.73 -7.44
N ASN A 77 -13.86 -8.48 -7.05
CA ASN A 77 -14.51 -7.84 -5.91
C ASN A 77 -15.38 -6.61 -6.26
N TYR A 78 -15.65 -6.39 -7.56
CA TYR A 78 -16.59 -5.36 -8.03
C TYR A 78 -17.79 -6.06 -8.67
N GLY A 79 -18.91 -6.12 -7.94
CA GLY A 79 -20.10 -6.89 -8.30
C GLY A 79 -20.65 -6.58 -9.68
N ASP A 80 -20.83 -5.30 -9.99
CA ASP A 80 -21.35 -4.84 -11.29
C ASP A 80 -20.47 -5.34 -12.45
N HIS A 81 -19.16 -5.23 -12.31
CA HIS A 81 -18.20 -5.70 -13.32
C HIS A 81 -18.22 -7.22 -13.52
N ILE A 82 -18.44 -7.99 -12.45
CA ILE A 82 -18.54 -9.46 -12.50
C ILE A 82 -19.80 -9.87 -13.28
N GLN A 83 -20.92 -9.21 -12.99
CA GLN A 83 -22.20 -9.46 -13.66
C GLN A 83 -22.16 -9.07 -15.15
N GLU A 84 -21.52 -7.94 -15.49
CA GLU A 84 -21.31 -7.53 -16.89
C GLU A 84 -20.51 -8.55 -17.70
N MET A 85 -19.56 -9.25 -17.07
CA MET A 85 -18.81 -10.35 -17.70
C MET A 85 -19.58 -11.67 -17.80
N GLY A 86 -20.84 -11.71 -17.34
CA GLY A 86 -21.69 -12.91 -17.35
C GLY A 86 -21.21 -13.99 -16.37
N ARG A 87 -20.55 -13.59 -15.28
CA ARG A 87 -20.06 -14.50 -14.24
C ARG A 87 -20.95 -14.43 -13.01
N ASP A 88 -21.06 -15.57 -12.32
CA ASP A 88 -21.70 -15.61 -11.01
C ASP A 88 -20.83 -14.88 -9.97
N LEU A 89 -21.50 -14.24 -9.00
CA LEU A 89 -20.81 -13.65 -7.86
C LEU A 89 -20.12 -14.75 -7.04
N PRO A 90 -18.86 -14.57 -6.64
CA PRO A 90 -18.15 -15.57 -5.86
C PRO A 90 -18.77 -15.72 -4.47
N GLU A 91 -18.98 -16.95 -4.00
CA GLU A 91 -19.45 -17.25 -2.64
C GLU A 91 -18.39 -16.93 -1.57
N TYR A 92 -17.11 -17.02 -1.94
CA TYR A 92 -15.96 -16.75 -1.07
C TYR A 92 -14.97 -15.82 -1.78
N PRO A 93 -14.29 -14.92 -1.05
CA PRO A 93 -13.33 -14.00 -1.65
C PRO A 93 -12.15 -14.78 -2.27
N THR A 94 -11.76 -14.38 -3.49
CA THR A 94 -10.56 -14.92 -4.13
C THR A 94 -9.33 -14.16 -3.64
N LEU A 95 -8.55 -14.78 -2.77
CA LEU A 95 -7.38 -14.16 -2.16
C LEU A 95 -6.08 -14.68 -2.77
N PHE A 96 -5.13 -13.78 -3.00
CA PHE A 96 -3.76 -14.10 -3.37
C PHE A 96 -2.78 -13.14 -2.70
N ALA A 97 -1.51 -13.51 -2.67
CA ALA A 97 -0.49 -12.74 -2.01
C ALA A 97 0.40 -12.00 -3.02
N LYS A 98 0.85 -10.82 -2.58
CA LYS A 98 2.04 -10.15 -3.07
C LYS A 98 3.02 -10.01 -1.90
N TYR A 99 4.25 -9.61 -2.20
CA TYR A 99 5.29 -9.43 -1.20
C TYR A 99 5.73 -7.97 -1.11
N ALA A 100 6.43 -7.63 -0.02
CA ALA A 100 6.85 -6.26 0.23
C ALA A 100 7.82 -5.73 -0.83
N ASP A 101 8.65 -6.59 -1.41
CA ASP A 101 9.57 -6.28 -2.52
C ASP A 101 8.85 -5.93 -3.84
N THR A 102 7.60 -6.33 -4.02
CA THR A 102 6.77 -5.90 -5.13
C THR A 102 6.38 -4.43 -5.01
N LEU A 103 6.37 -3.86 -3.81
CA LEU A 103 5.87 -2.51 -3.54
C LEU A 103 6.84 -1.43 -4.03
N THR A 104 6.29 -0.33 -4.57
CA THR A 104 7.04 0.85 -4.98
C THR A 104 6.44 2.12 -4.40
N GLY A 105 7.21 3.22 -4.48
CA GLY A 105 6.62 4.55 -4.36
C GLY A 105 5.54 4.76 -5.44
N PRO A 106 4.54 5.62 -5.17
CA PRO A 106 3.41 5.84 -6.08
C PRO A 106 3.80 6.44 -7.43
N ALA A 107 4.94 7.12 -7.52
CA ALA A 107 5.48 7.73 -8.74
C ALA A 107 6.79 7.07 -9.22
N ASP A 108 7.18 5.94 -8.63
CA ASP A 108 8.38 5.23 -9.06
C ASP A 108 8.18 4.65 -10.48
N THR A 109 9.21 4.75 -11.30
CA THR A 109 9.25 4.04 -12.59
C THR A 109 9.27 2.53 -12.36
N ILE A 110 8.34 1.83 -13.01
CA ILE A 110 8.31 0.36 -13.02
C ILE A 110 9.19 -0.15 -14.17
N HIS A 111 10.21 -0.94 -13.82
CA HIS A 111 11.09 -1.58 -14.79
C HIS A 111 10.69 -3.05 -14.97
N ILE A 112 10.12 -3.38 -16.14
CA ILE A 112 9.67 -4.75 -16.43
C ILE A 112 10.72 -5.49 -17.24
N HIS A 113 11.07 -6.69 -16.76
CA HIS A 113 11.96 -7.62 -17.44
C HIS A 113 11.27 -8.98 -17.57
N GLY A 114 11.25 -9.58 -18.76
CA GLY A 114 10.76 -10.95 -18.95
C GLY A 114 9.23 -11.11 -19.09
N SER A 115 8.47 -10.03 -19.16
CA SER A 115 7.05 -10.05 -19.56
C SER A 115 6.83 -9.14 -20.78
N SER A 116 5.93 -9.56 -21.67
CA SER A 116 5.50 -8.76 -22.84
C SER A 116 4.04 -8.33 -22.77
N ARG A 117 3.32 -8.75 -21.71
CA ARG A 117 1.89 -8.46 -21.53
C ARG A 117 1.63 -7.94 -20.13
N VAL A 118 1.88 -6.65 -19.95
CA VAL A 118 1.72 -5.95 -18.67
C VAL A 118 0.39 -5.21 -18.67
N ASP A 119 -0.30 -5.25 -17.55
CA ASP A 119 -1.61 -4.63 -17.38
C ASP A 119 -1.72 -3.94 -16.01
N TRP A 120 -2.57 -2.92 -15.92
CA TRP A 120 -2.82 -2.19 -14.69
C TRP A 120 -4.10 -2.67 -14.00
N GLU A 121 -4.14 -2.60 -12.67
CA GLU A 121 -5.34 -2.88 -11.88
C GLU A 121 -5.41 -1.86 -10.74
N ALA A 122 -6.25 -0.85 -10.89
CA ALA A 122 -6.39 0.20 -9.89
C ALA A 122 -7.25 -0.28 -8.71
N GLU A 123 -6.68 -0.26 -7.51
CA GLU A 123 -7.29 -0.84 -6.32
C GLU A 123 -7.31 0.12 -5.13
N LEU A 124 -8.37 0.01 -4.33
CA LEU A 124 -8.41 0.57 -2.98
C LEU A 124 -7.64 -0.38 -2.05
N ALA A 125 -6.56 0.11 -1.45
CA ALA A 125 -5.80 -0.64 -0.45
C ALA A 125 -6.23 -0.25 0.97
N VAL A 126 -6.49 -1.25 1.80
CA VAL A 126 -6.78 -1.09 3.23
C VAL A 126 -5.51 -1.30 4.05
N VAL A 127 -5.16 -0.34 4.89
CA VAL A 127 -4.00 -0.45 5.80
C VAL A 127 -4.49 -0.89 7.17
N VAL A 128 -4.05 -2.07 7.60
CA VAL A 128 -4.35 -2.61 8.94
C VAL A 128 -3.39 -2.00 9.96
N GLY A 129 -3.94 -1.41 11.02
CA GLY A 129 -3.21 -0.66 12.03
C GLY A 129 -3.04 -1.36 13.38
N SER A 130 -3.70 -2.50 13.59
CA SER A 130 -3.59 -3.30 14.81
C SER A 130 -3.62 -4.77 14.48
N GLU A 131 -3.06 -5.59 15.39
CA GLU A 131 -3.11 -7.04 15.25
C GLU A 131 -4.57 -7.53 15.29
N LEU A 132 -4.87 -8.51 14.44
CA LEU A 132 -6.17 -9.14 14.32
C LEU A 132 -6.00 -10.66 14.40
N PHE A 133 -6.82 -11.31 15.22
CA PHE A 133 -6.88 -12.76 15.33
C PHE A 133 -8.31 -13.19 15.65
N GLY A 134 -8.92 -13.99 14.76
CA GLY A 134 -10.31 -14.45 14.94
C GLY A 134 -11.33 -13.31 15.04
N ALA A 135 -11.05 -12.17 14.42
CA ALA A 135 -11.80 -10.94 14.59
C ALA A 135 -13.15 -10.94 13.85
N ASP A 136 -14.14 -10.30 14.45
CA ASP A 136 -15.42 -9.99 13.78
C ASP A 136 -15.32 -8.75 12.87
N GLU A 137 -16.43 -8.41 12.20
CA GLU A 137 -16.47 -7.26 11.29
C GLU A 137 -16.25 -5.91 11.98
N ASP A 138 -16.70 -5.75 13.23
CA ASP A 138 -16.57 -4.51 13.98
C ASP A 138 -15.14 -4.32 14.49
N GLU A 139 -14.51 -5.39 14.95
CA GLU A 139 -13.10 -5.45 15.30
C GLU A 139 -12.22 -5.18 14.08
N ALA A 140 -12.52 -5.82 12.95
CA ALA A 140 -11.83 -5.57 11.69
C ALA A 140 -11.93 -4.10 11.26
N ARG A 141 -13.13 -3.50 11.36
CA ARG A 141 -13.35 -2.08 11.04
C ARG A 141 -12.56 -1.15 11.95
N LYS A 142 -12.51 -1.43 13.25
CA LYS A 142 -11.74 -0.65 14.24
C LYS A 142 -10.23 -0.74 14.00
N ALA A 143 -9.76 -1.86 13.45
CA ALA A 143 -8.35 -2.09 13.16
C ALA A 143 -7.85 -1.39 11.87
N ILE A 144 -8.73 -0.79 11.07
CA ILE A 144 -8.31 -0.04 9.87
C ILE A 144 -7.58 1.23 10.30
N ALA A 145 -6.28 1.31 10.01
CA ALA A 145 -5.49 2.53 10.19
C ALA A 145 -5.84 3.59 9.13
N GLY A 146 -6.17 3.15 7.92
CA GLY A 146 -6.57 4.03 6.83
C GLY A 146 -6.67 3.31 5.50
N TYR A 147 -6.80 4.11 4.45
CA TYR A 147 -6.92 3.65 3.08
C TYR A 147 -5.88 4.34 2.21
N THR A 148 -5.46 3.68 1.15
CA THR A 148 -4.57 4.24 0.12
C THR A 148 -4.90 3.66 -1.24
N ILE A 149 -4.21 4.11 -2.28
CA ILE A 149 -4.36 3.63 -3.64
C ILE A 149 -3.23 2.64 -3.91
N ALA A 150 -3.55 1.55 -4.60
CA ALA A 150 -2.58 0.63 -5.14
C ALA A 150 -2.82 0.37 -6.64
N ASN A 151 -1.76 0.05 -7.36
CA ASN A 151 -1.87 -0.54 -8.70
C ASN A 151 -1.32 -1.97 -8.66
N ASP A 152 -2.21 -2.95 -8.74
CA ASP A 152 -1.85 -4.38 -8.78
C ASP A 152 -1.43 -4.83 -10.19
N VAL A 153 -0.28 -4.30 -10.62
CA VAL A 153 0.28 -4.57 -11.95
C VAL A 153 0.40 -6.07 -12.19
N SER A 154 -0.04 -6.47 -13.37
CA SER A 154 -0.20 -7.86 -13.75
C SER A 154 0.60 -8.20 -15.01
N MET A 155 1.50 -9.17 -14.90
CA MET A 155 2.17 -9.79 -16.05
C MET A 155 1.25 -10.90 -16.57
N ARG A 156 0.33 -10.57 -17.47
CA ARG A 156 -0.75 -11.45 -17.94
C ARG A 156 -0.23 -12.70 -18.65
N ASP A 157 0.93 -12.63 -19.30
CA ASP A 157 1.61 -13.76 -19.90
C ASP A 157 2.19 -14.75 -18.88
N TRP A 158 2.41 -14.32 -17.64
CA TRP A 158 2.79 -15.17 -16.50
C TRP A 158 1.57 -15.62 -15.69
N GLN A 159 0.65 -14.69 -15.41
CA GLN A 159 -0.56 -14.94 -14.62
C GLN A 159 -1.41 -16.08 -15.20
N ASN A 160 -1.50 -16.15 -16.53
CA ASN A 160 -2.37 -17.10 -17.24
C ASN A 160 -1.69 -18.46 -17.56
N ARG A 161 -0.48 -18.72 -17.05
CA ARG A 161 0.22 -20.00 -17.29
C ARG A 161 -0.33 -21.15 -16.45
N THR A 162 -0.91 -20.82 -15.31
CA THR A 162 -1.46 -21.79 -14.36
C THR A 162 -2.76 -21.25 -13.78
N LEU A 163 -3.44 -22.06 -12.97
CA LEU A 163 -4.60 -21.61 -12.19
C LEU A 163 -4.19 -20.62 -11.07
N GLN A 164 -2.91 -20.58 -10.69
CA GLN A 164 -2.39 -19.71 -9.64
C GLN A 164 -1.85 -18.42 -10.25
N TRP A 165 -2.39 -17.28 -9.84
CA TRP A 165 -2.02 -15.96 -10.39
C TRP A 165 -0.64 -15.46 -9.92
N PHE A 166 -0.08 -16.07 -8.87
CA PHE A 166 1.13 -15.63 -8.19
C PHE A 166 2.28 -15.24 -9.12
N GLN A 167 2.56 -16.08 -10.14
CA GLN A 167 3.67 -15.83 -11.08
C GLN A 167 3.53 -14.49 -11.83
N GLY A 168 2.32 -14.05 -12.13
CA GLY A 168 2.08 -12.77 -12.80
C GLY A 168 1.81 -11.60 -11.85
N LYS A 169 1.86 -11.83 -10.53
CA LYS A 169 1.52 -10.85 -9.50
C LYS A 169 2.68 -10.54 -8.56
N ALA A 170 3.78 -11.29 -8.60
CA ALA A 170 4.87 -11.18 -7.63
C ALA A 170 6.20 -10.70 -8.23
N PHE A 171 6.17 -9.85 -9.27
CA PHE A 171 7.39 -9.24 -9.80
C PHE A 171 7.85 -8.08 -8.89
N ASP A 172 9.15 -8.03 -8.60
CA ASP A 172 9.77 -7.00 -7.80
C ASP A 172 9.49 -5.59 -8.35
N ARG A 173 9.21 -4.66 -7.43
CA ARG A 173 9.06 -3.23 -7.73
C ARG A 173 8.06 -2.92 -8.84
N THR A 174 6.89 -3.55 -8.79
CA THR A 174 5.82 -3.39 -9.79
C THR A 174 4.49 -2.93 -9.21
N THR A 175 4.40 -2.70 -7.90
CA THR A 175 3.14 -2.38 -7.21
C THR A 175 3.23 -1.01 -6.54
N PRO A 176 2.94 0.06 -7.30
CA PRO A 176 2.78 1.40 -6.74
C PRO A 176 1.75 1.39 -5.63
N VAL A 177 2.14 1.90 -4.46
CA VAL A 177 1.24 2.04 -3.31
C VAL A 177 1.50 3.36 -2.58
N GLY A 178 0.45 4.12 -2.32
CA GLY A 178 0.55 5.39 -1.63
C GLY A 178 -0.27 6.49 -2.28
N GLN A 179 0.03 7.71 -1.88
CA GLN A 179 -0.55 8.93 -2.45
C GLN A 179 0.48 9.59 -3.37
N SER A 180 0.08 9.94 -4.58
CA SER A 180 0.78 10.93 -5.40
C SER A 180 0.17 12.30 -5.16
N CYS A 181 0.99 13.36 -5.27
CA CYS A 181 0.58 14.76 -5.11
C CYS A 181 -0.51 15.16 -6.10
#